data_AF-A0A5J9TI87-F1
#
_entry.id   AF-A0A5J9TI87-F1
#
_cell.length_a   1.000
_cell.length_b   1.000
_cell.length_c   1.000
_cell.angle_alpha   90.00
_cell.angle_beta   90.00
_cell.angle_gamma   90.00
#
_symmetry.space_group_name_H-M   'P 1'
#
loop_
_entity.id
_entity.type
_entity.pdbx_description
1 polymer ?
#
loop_
_entity_poly.entity_id
_entity_poly.type
_entity_poly.pdbx_seq_one_letter_code
_entity_poly.pdbx_strand_id
1 'polypeptide(L)'
;MAGGKSRIRKAKTLASSALPAPPLKESPAADPAPVAVLTEDTLVVIFRRLTPAELLRAALACHRWRRAAVRPLPREPPVLGYFFHPAGVPDKPPLQPVDKTFYPAVFVPFEASSPRLSLALPPGEMNSFSINEVHLGLVILLPRNLPDAILPRLLVVDPASRRRALLPPPPRGALRDDRWRRDRKVFGVAVLSRAHPSRLSFDAVLFTVDGRRPRAWVASVRDGDCTWRAMPRAEDVEVDFDPWWFEDRCVHAAGNIYWHICNSGRALKLDPLTLDFSFIPVPAVLGDNWKSYRIGETLDGRLCIVVLVNEELQIWVRGESRRSDRGWLLETHMCVHKVLDTVPGLPGVGMKRDVSTWFTGMDFARTGKVFMRTWGYGRYSFHMETGKLERLEMKDGKEWGHPIWAYTLAWPPAFLAPEDQISGCSPVREEISIANQLMSLRILDD
;
A
#
# COMPACT_ATOMS: atom_id res chain seq x y z
N MET A 1 10.71 29.87 79.79
CA MET A 1 10.73 30.72 78.58
C MET A 1 9.79 30.08 77.56
N ALA A 2 8.49 30.40 77.61
CA ALA A 2 7.79 31.36 76.73
C ALA A 2 7.94 30.92 75.25
N GLY A 3 6.93 30.35 74.55
CA GLY A 3 5.51 30.73 74.42
C GLY A 3 5.38 31.73 73.26
N GLY A 4 4.53 31.64 72.24
CA GLY A 4 3.53 30.69 71.79
C GLY A 4 2.75 31.28 70.59
N LYS A 5 1.96 30.43 69.92
CA LYS A 5 0.67 30.70 69.22
C LYS A 5 0.61 31.57 67.94
N SER A 6 0.29 30.86 66.85
CA SER A 6 -0.80 31.07 65.86
C SER A 6 -1.77 32.26 66.08
N ARG A 7 -2.12 32.97 64.99
CA ARG A 7 -3.52 33.30 64.68
C ARG A 7 -3.77 33.84 63.26
N ILE A 8 -4.75 33.21 62.61
CA ILE A 8 -5.60 33.74 61.54
C ILE A 8 -6.49 34.86 62.09
N ARG A 9 -6.81 35.91 61.30
CA ARG A 9 -8.15 36.57 61.31
C ARG A 9 -8.43 37.46 60.11
N LYS A 10 -9.73 37.50 59.78
CA LYS A 10 -10.45 38.02 58.61
C LYS A 10 -10.70 39.54 58.63
N ALA A 11 -10.84 40.07 57.40
CA ALA A 11 -11.84 41.02 56.87
C ALA A 11 -12.09 42.41 57.50
N LYS A 12 -12.14 43.44 56.64
CA LYS A 12 -13.33 44.29 56.47
C LYS A 12 -13.27 45.19 55.23
N THR A 13 -14.44 45.40 54.64
CA THR A 13 -14.76 46.13 53.41
C THR A 13 -15.07 47.63 53.65
N LEU A 14 -14.96 48.41 52.57
CA LEU A 14 -15.78 49.56 52.11
C LEU A 14 -15.18 50.98 52.10
N ALA A 15 -15.08 51.46 50.84
CA ALA A 15 -15.48 52.75 50.28
C ALA A 15 -14.65 54.03 50.53
N SER A 16 -14.14 54.63 49.44
CA SER A 16 -14.49 56.02 49.10
C SER A 16 -14.10 56.39 47.66
N SER A 17 -15.11 56.85 46.92
CA SER A 17 -15.17 57.91 45.90
C SER A 17 -14.07 58.06 44.82
N ALA A 18 -14.52 57.95 43.58
CA ALA A 18 -13.83 58.36 42.35
C ALA A 18 -13.94 59.87 42.08
N LEU A 19 -12.93 60.44 41.39
CA LEU A 19 -13.04 61.55 40.43
C LEU A 19 -12.03 61.31 39.27
N PRO A 20 -12.33 61.77 38.03
CA PRO A 20 -11.75 61.20 36.80
C PRO A 20 -10.52 61.95 36.26
N ALA A 21 -9.61 61.20 35.62
CA ALA A 21 -8.50 61.71 34.82
C ALA A 21 -8.86 61.71 33.30
N PRO A 22 -8.26 62.60 32.48
CA PRO A 22 -8.76 62.98 31.16
C PRO A 22 -8.52 61.92 30.07
N PRO A 23 -9.23 61.98 28.92
CA PRO A 23 -9.18 60.94 27.90
C PRO A 23 -7.81 60.90 27.18
N LEU A 24 -7.22 59.71 27.18
CA LEU A 24 -6.08 59.33 26.35
C LEU A 24 -6.52 59.24 24.89
N LYS A 25 -5.78 59.92 24.00
CA LYS A 25 -5.92 59.80 22.55
C LYS A 25 -5.74 58.34 22.12
N GLU A 26 -6.72 57.83 21.36
CA GLU A 26 -6.64 56.55 20.68
C GLU A 26 -5.54 56.60 19.60
N SER A 27 -4.55 55.71 19.70
CA SER A 27 -3.73 55.31 18.55
C SER A 27 -4.56 54.37 17.66
N PRO A 28 -4.46 54.46 16.33
CA PRO A 28 -5.20 53.56 15.44
C PRO A 28 -4.76 52.11 15.67
N ALA A 29 -5.76 51.24 15.74
CA ALA A 29 -5.60 49.80 15.89
C ALA A 29 -4.66 49.24 14.80
N ALA A 30 -3.73 48.39 15.22
CA ALA A 30 -2.89 47.61 14.33
C ALA A 30 -3.77 46.71 13.44
N ASP A 31 -3.54 46.77 12.13
CA ASP A 31 -4.18 45.89 11.16
C ASP A 31 -3.98 44.39 11.52
N PRO A 32 -5.00 43.55 11.37
CA PRO A 32 -4.87 42.12 11.63
C PRO A 32 -3.89 41.48 10.63
N ALA A 33 -3.02 40.61 11.14
CA ALA A 33 -2.04 39.86 10.35
C ALA A 33 -2.69 39.18 9.11
N PRO A 34 -1.98 39.12 7.96
CA PRO A 34 -2.55 38.83 6.63
C PRO A 34 -3.15 37.42 6.44
N VAL A 35 -3.10 36.54 7.44
CA VAL A 35 -3.68 35.18 7.39
C VAL A 35 -5.19 35.17 7.64
N ALA A 36 -5.76 36.26 8.16
CA ALA A 36 -7.20 36.39 8.43
C ALA A 36 -8.07 36.70 7.19
N VAL A 37 -7.47 37.00 6.03
CA VAL A 37 -8.18 37.58 4.86
C VAL A 37 -8.78 36.53 3.92
N LEU A 38 -8.21 35.32 3.83
CA LEU A 38 -8.71 34.28 2.92
C LEU A 38 -9.88 33.53 3.55
N THR A 39 -11.05 33.48 2.92
CA THR A 39 -12.18 32.64 3.37
C THR A 39 -11.92 31.15 3.09
N GLU A 40 -12.64 30.24 3.74
CA GLU A 40 -12.50 28.79 3.46
C GLU A 40 -12.82 28.47 1.99
N ASP A 41 -13.81 29.13 1.39
CA ASP A 41 -14.17 28.93 -0.02
C ASP A 41 -13.05 29.42 -0.95
N THR A 42 -12.39 30.53 -0.62
CA THR A 42 -11.20 31.00 -1.35
C THR A 42 -10.06 30.00 -1.25
N LEU A 43 -9.82 29.44 -0.06
CA LEU A 43 -8.81 28.40 0.14
C LEU A 43 -9.11 27.15 -0.70
N VAL A 44 -10.36 26.69 -0.74
CA VAL A 44 -10.77 25.54 -1.58
C VAL A 44 -10.49 25.81 -3.06
N VAL A 45 -10.81 26.99 -3.57
CA VAL A 45 -10.55 27.35 -4.99
C VAL A 45 -9.05 27.37 -5.30
N ILE A 46 -8.23 27.92 -4.41
CA ILE A 46 -6.76 27.91 -4.55
C ILE A 46 -6.25 26.47 -4.54
N PHE A 47 -6.71 25.69 -3.57
CA PHE A 47 -6.31 24.31 -3.34
C PHE A 47 -6.66 23.37 -4.50
N ARG A 48 -7.77 23.60 -5.21
CA ARG A 48 -8.12 22.86 -6.45
C ARG A 48 -7.13 23.05 -7.58
N ARG A 49 -6.30 24.11 -7.55
CA ARG A 49 -5.31 24.42 -8.58
C ARG A 49 -3.90 23.90 -8.23
N LEU A 50 -3.73 23.38 -7.02
CA LEU A 50 -2.46 22.84 -6.55
C LEU A 50 -2.28 21.41 -7.04
N THR A 51 -1.04 21.01 -7.32
CA THR A 51 -0.69 19.59 -7.49
C THR A 51 -1.00 18.83 -6.20
N PRO A 52 -1.25 17.51 -6.23
CA PRO A 52 -1.49 16.72 -5.02
C PRO A 52 -0.41 16.90 -3.95
N ALA A 53 0.85 17.04 -4.38
CA ALA A 53 1.99 17.34 -3.53
C ALA A 53 1.87 18.71 -2.85
N GLU A 54 1.60 19.78 -3.59
CA GLU A 54 1.39 21.14 -3.03
C GLU A 54 0.18 21.22 -2.13
N LEU A 55 -0.88 20.52 -2.51
CA LEU A 55 -2.09 20.48 -1.73
C LEU A 55 -1.87 19.74 -0.40
N LEU A 56 -1.12 18.65 -0.41
CA LEU A 56 -0.68 17.97 0.82
C LEU A 56 0.21 18.89 1.69
N ARG A 57 1.14 19.65 1.10
CA ARG A 57 1.93 20.67 1.83
C ARG A 57 1.00 21.67 2.52
N ALA A 58 0.03 22.20 1.79
CA ALA A 58 -0.92 23.19 2.30
C ALA A 58 -1.80 22.61 3.42
N ALA A 59 -2.32 21.39 3.23
CA ALA A 59 -3.15 20.69 4.20
C ALA A 59 -2.43 20.43 5.54
N LEU A 60 -1.11 20.40 5.52
CA LEU A 60 -0.26 20.12 6.67
C LEU A 60 0.29 21.38 7.35
N ALA A 61 0.11 22.55 6.72
CA ALA A 61 0.59 23.83 7.27
C ALA A 61 -0.19 24.28 8.51
N CYS A 62 -1.51 24.11 8.52
CA CYS A 62 -2.32 24.35 9.72
C CYS A 62 -3.66 23.61 9.71
N HIS A 63 -4.30 23.50 10.88
CA HIS A 63 -5.62 22.85 11.03
C HIS A 63 -6.71 23.43 10.11
N ARG A 64 -6.74 24.75 9.90
CA ARG A 64 -7.71 25.43 9.02
C ARG A 64 -7.52 25.00 7.57
N TRP A 65 -6.27 24.98 7.10
CA TRP A 65 -5.94 24.58 5.74
C TRP A 65 -6.18 23.10 5.53
N ARG A 66 -5.95 22.26 6.55
CA ARG A 66 -6.34 20.85 6.53
C ARG A 66 -7.82 20.67 6.18
N ARG A 67 -8.72 21.31 6.95
CA ARG A 67 -10.17 21.24 6.71
C ARG A 67 -10.54 21.72 5.30
N ALA A 68 -9.98 22.84 4.86
CA ALA A 68 -10.23 23.36 3.53
C ALA A 68 -9.63 22.48 2.43
N ALA A 69 -8.51 21.80 2.67
CA ALA A 69 -7.84 20.91 1.73
C ALA A 69 -8.46 19.53 1.62
N VAL A 70 -9.19 19.03 2.63
CA VAL A 70 -9.97 17.77 2.54
C VAL A 70 -10.97 17.84 1.38
N ARG A 71 -11.61 19.00 1.15
CA ARG A 71 -12.64 19.17 0.12
C ARG A 71 -12.13 19.00 -1.33
N PRO A 72 -10.97 19.56 -1.71
CA PRO A 72 -10.37 19.36 -3.03
C PRO A 72 -9.37 18.20 -3.12
N LEU A 73 -8.94 17.59 -2.00
CA LEU A 73 -8.02 16.45 -2.05
C LEU A 73 -8.69 15.28 -2.77
N PRO A 74 -7.99 14.57 -3.67
CA PRO A 74 -8.36 13.21 -4.00
C PRO A 74 -8.51 12.40 -2.70
N ARG A 75 -9.66 11.75 -2.50
CA ARG A 75 -9.82 10.82 -1.38
C ARG A 75 -8.89 9.62 -1.53
N GLU A 76 -8.50 9.31 -2.77
CA GLU A 76 -7.55 8.26 -3.07
C GLU A 76 -6.13 8.81 -3.20
N PRO A 77 -5.12 8.15 -2.61
CA PRO A 77 -3.73 8.53 -2.77
C PRO A 77 -3.30 8.56 -4.25
N PRO A 78 -2.61 9.61 -4.72
CA PRO A 78 -2.16 9.68 -6.10
C PRO A 78 -1.11 8.60 -6.39
N VAL A 79 -1.27 7.94 -7.54
CA VAL A 79 -0.28 7.01 -8.10
C VAL A 79 0.85 7.81 -8.72
N LEU A 80 2.08 7.55 -8.28
CA LEU A 80 3.25 8.25 -8.84
C LEU A 80 3.99 7.42 -9.87
N GLY A 81 3.80 6.09 -9.88
CA GLY A 81 4.50 5.19 -10.79
C GLY A 81 4.53 3.76 -10.29
N TYR A 82 5.44 2.98 -10.86
CA TYR A 82 5.55 1.56 -10.59
C TYR A 82 6.97 1.16 -10.20
N PHE A 83 7.09 0.34 -9.17
CA PHE A 83 8.31 -0.40 -8.86
C PHE A 83 8.27 -1.79 -9.47
N PHE A 84 9.42 -2.28 -9.95
CA PHE A 84 9.60 -3.67 -10.38
C PHE A 84 11.09 -4.01 -10.47
N HIS A 85 11.43 -5.29 -10.49
CA HIS A 85 12.77 -5.76 -10.84
C HIS A 85 12.84 -5.98 -12.35
N PRO A 86 13.72 -5.33 -13.13
CA PRO A 86 13.86 -5.67 -14.55
C PRO A 86 14.10 -7.16 -14.75
N ALA A 87 13.74 -7.68 -15.93
CA ALA A 87 14.03 -9.06 -16.29
C ALA A 87 14.54 -9.12 -17.74
N GLY A 88 15.41 -10.08 -18.04
CA GLY A 88 15.73 -10.43 -19.41
C GLY A 88 14.49 -10.91 -20.17
N VAL A 89 14.55 -10.81 -21.49
CA VAL A 89 13.51 -11.35 -22.37
C VAL A 89 13.57 -12.88 -22.29
N PRO A 90 12.51 -13.56 -21.83
CA PRO A 90 12.51 -15.01 -21.73
C PRO A 90 12.62 -15.65 -23.11
N ASP A 91 13.31 -16.80 -23.19
CA ASP A 91 13.33 -17.62 -24.41
C ASP A 91 11.91 -18.08 -24.79
N LYS A 92 11.70 -18.32 -26.09
CA LYS A 92 10.44 -18.86 -26.60
C LYS A 92 10.25 -20.31 -26.11
N PRO A 93 8.99 -20.74 -25.87
CA PRO A 93 8.69 -22.13 -25.53
C PRO A 93 9.30 -23.10 -26.56
N PRO A 94 9.74 -24.31 -26.15
CA PRO A 94 9.56 -24.95 -24.85
C PRO A 94 10.68 -24.70 -23.83
N LEU A 95 11.65 -23.84 -24.14
CA LEU A 95 12.76 -23.55 -23.23
C LEU A 95 12.22 -22.81 -22.00
N GLN A 96 12.48 -23.37 -20.81
CA GLN A 96 12.15 -22.68 -19.56
C GLN A 96 13.08 -21.46 -19.44
N PRO A 97 12.53 -20.26 -19.28
CA PRO A 97 13.33 -19.07 -19.12
C PRO A 97 13.95 -19.11 -17.73
N VAL A 98 15.23 -19.40 -17.67
CA VAL A 98 15.98 -19.35 -16.42
C VAL A 98 16.98 -18.21 -16.52
N ASP A 99 16.46 -17.00 -16.76
CA ASP A 99 17.24 -15.81 -16.45
C ASP A 99 17.37 -15.75 -14.91
N LYS A 100 18.47 -16.30 -14.40
CA LYS A 100 18.85 -16.19 -12.98
C LYS A 100 19.49 -14.84 -12.67
N THR A 101 19.65 -13.98 -13.68
CA THR A 101 20.23 -12.66 -13.49
C THR A 101 19.23 -11.81 -12.73
N PHE A 102 19.63 -11.42 -11.53
CA PHE A 102 18.84 -10.51 -10.75
C PHE A 102 19.20 -9.07 -11.11
N TYR A 103 18.20 -8.27 -11.44
CA TYR A 103 18.36 -6.84 -11.66
C TYR A 103 17.80 -6.03 -10.47
N PRO A 104 18.55 -5.00 -10.02
CA PRO A 104 18.06 -4.05 -9.01
C PRO A 104 16.68 -3.51 -9.34
N ALA A 105 15.83 -3.30 -8.33
CA ALA A 105 14.53 -2.68 -8.55
C ALA A 105 14.67 -1.28 -9.15
N VAL A 106 13.78 -0.95 -10.07
CA VAL A 106 13.67 0.36 -10.70
C VAL A 106 12.30 0.96 -10.46
N PHE A 107 12.20 2.27 -10.61
CA PHE A 107 10.95 3.00 -10.58
C PHE A 107 10.68 3.63 -11.94
N VAL A 108 9.47 3.42 -12.47
CA VAL A 108 9.00 4.12 -13.67
C VAL A 108 7.87 5.06 -13.27
N PRO A 109 8.03 6.39 -13.46
CA PRO A 109 6.99 7.37 -13.18
C PRO A 109 5.72 7.11 -14.00
N PHE A 110 4.56 7.35 -13.40
CA PHE A 110 3.26 7.20 -14.06
C PHE A 110 3.05 8.27 -15.14
N GLU A 111 3.44 9.51 -14.82
CA GLU A 111 3.41 10.65 -15.73
C GLU A 111 4.79 11.33 -15.78
N ALA A 112 5.04 12.12 -16.82
CA ALA A 112 6.28 12.91 -16.94
C ALA A 112 6.48 13.92 -15.79
N SER A 113 5.39 14.36 -15.17
CA SER A 113 5.36 15.26 -14.01
C SER A 113 5.62 14.55 -12.67
N SER A 114 5.59 13.21 -12.65
CA SER A 114 5.77 12.44 -11.43
C SER A 114 7.24 12.38 -11.02
N PRO A 115 7.55 12.49 -9.71
CA PRO A 115 8.92 12.52 -9.25
C PRO A 115 9.61 11.19 -9.53
N ARG A 116 10.91 11.23 -9.87
CA ARG A 116 11.71 10.02 -10.00
C ARG A 116 12.13 9.51 -8.63
N LEU A 117 11.47 8.43 -8.19
CA LEU A 117 11.77 7.79 -6.92
C LEU A 117 12.87 6.73 -7.06
N SER A 118 13.57 6.48 -5.96
CA SER A 118 14.57 5.43 -5.87
C SER A 118 14.55 4.84 -4.46
N LEU A 119 14.92 3.57 -4.33
CA LEU A 119 15.07 2.91 -3.03
C LEU A 119 16.34 3.37 -2.28
N ALA A 120 17.25 4.11 -2.96
CA ALA A 120 18.48 4.66 -2.39
C ALA A 120 19.36 3.61 -1.66
N LEU A 121 19.41 2.39 -2.20
CA LEU A 121 20.25 1.31 -1.69
C LEU A 121 21.62 1.30 -2.39
N PRO A 122 22.71 1.00 -1.67
CA PRO A 122 24.00 0.74 -2.29
C PRO A 122 23.89 -0.41 -3.32
N PRO A 123 24.68 -0.40 -4.42
CA PRO A 123 24.59 -1.42 -5.46
C PRO A 123 24.72 -2.87 -4.93
N GLY A 124 25.58 -3.10 -3.93
CA GLY A 124 25.75 -4.41 -3.30
C GLY A 124 24.53 -4.87 -2.49
N GLU A 125 23.80 -3.95 -1.85
CA GLU A 125 22.60 -4.27 -1.06
C GLU A 125 21.36 -4.45 -1.94
N MET A 126 21.24 -3.71 -3.05
CA MET A 126 20.13 -3.96 -3.99
C MET A 126 20.21 -5.39 -4.57
N ASN A 127 21.45 -5.89 -4.64
CA ASN A 127 21.92 -7.28 -4.78
C ASN A 127 21.39 -8.33 -3.79
N SER A 128 20.74 -7.97 -2.69
CA SER A 128 20.38 -8.96 -1.65
C SER A 128 18.91 -8.92 -1.25
N PHE A 129 18.13 -7.96 -1.75
CA PHE A 129 16.72 -7.81 -1.40
C PHE A 129 15.76 -7.93 -2.59
N SER A 130 14.60 -8.53 -2.39
CA SER A 130 13.47 -8.48 -3.33
C SER A 130 12.33 -7.67 -2.73
N ILE A 131 11.65 -6.87 -3.55
CA ILE A 131 10.42 -6.22 -3.13
C ILE A 131 9.40 -7.32 -2.82
N ASN A 132 8.79 -7.25 -1.64
CA ASN A 132 7.70 -8.12 -1.26
C ASN A 132 6.37 -7.38 -1.32
N GLU A 133 6.37 -6.09 -0.97
CA GLU A 133 5.17 -5.27 -0.91
C GLU A 133 5.47 -3.78 -1.16
N VAL A 134 4.50 -3.09 -1.76
CA VAL A 134 4.41 -1.63 -1.79
C VAL A 134 3.00 -1.21 -1.38
N HIS A 135 2.87 -0.50 -0.26
CA HIS A 135 1.58 -0.05 0.24
C HIS A 135 1.74 1.16 1.18
N LEU A 136 0.75 2.08 1.21
CA LEU A 136 0.76 3.32 2.02
C LEU A 136 2.05 4.17 1.89
N GLY A 137 2.63 4.21 0.69
CA GLY A 137 3.88 4.94 0.41
C GLY A 137 5.12 4.32 1.06
N LEU A 138 5.06 3.04 1.45
CA LEU A 138 6.18 2.25 1.94
C LEU A 138 6.49 1.13 0.97
N VAL A 139 7.77 0.77 0.88
CA VAL A 139 8.27 -0.41 0.16
C VAL A 139 8.91 -1.34 1.18
N ILE A 140 8.41 -2.57 1.28
CA ILE A 140 9.01 -3.60 2.14
C ILE A 140 9.80 -4.59 1.28
N LEU A 141 11.04 -4.82 1.71
CA LEU A 141 12.04 -5.62 1.06
C LEU A 141 12.43 -6.80 1.97
N LEU A 142 12.46 -8.00 1.40
CA LEU A 142 12.92 -9.22 2.08
C LEU A 142 14.29 -9.67 1.53
N PRO A 143 15.17 -10.24 2.37
CA PRO A 143 16.40 -10.85 1.90
C PRO A 143 16.10 -11.99 0.93
N ARG A 144 16.88 -12.07 -0.15
CA ARG A 144 16.80 -13.15 -1.12
C ARG A 144 17.57 -14.38 -0.65
N ASN A 145 17.11 -15.56 -1.06
CA ASN A 145 17.75 -16.84 -0.78
C ASN A 145 18.00 -17.08 0.72
N LEU A 146 17.13 -16.54 1.58
CA LEU A 146 17.20 -16.79 3.00
C LEU A 146 16.78 -18.25 3.26
N PRO A 147 17.54 -19.04 4.02
CA PRO A 147 17.12 -20.39 4.39
C PRO A 147 15.80 -20.37 5.15
N ASP A 148 14.89 -21.30 4.82
CA ASP A 148 13.54 -21.42 5.41
C ASP A 148 13.53 -21.37 6.95
N ALA A 149 14.57 -21.89 7.60
CA ALA A 149 14.69 -21.95 9.06
C ALA A 149 14.98 -20.59 9.73
N ILE A 150 15.24 -19.53 8.95
CA ILE A 150 15.62 -18.21 9.45
C ILE A 150 14.51 -17.21 9.19
N LEU A 151 14.02 -16.59 10.27
CA LEU A 151 13.10 -15.47 10.15
C LEU A 151 13.83 -14.22 9.59
N PRO A 152 13.26 -13.54 8.58
CA PRO A 152 13.92 -12.45 7.90
C PRO A 152 13.95 -11.18 8.76
N ARG A 153 14.99 -10.37 8.54
CA ARG A 153 14.93 -8.93 8.84
C ARG A 153 14.17 -8.24 7.73
N LEU A 154 13.32 -7.27 8.07
CA LEU A 154 12.53 -6.53 7.09
C LEU A 154 13.19 -5.19 6.81
N LEU A 155 13.55 -4.91 5.56
CA LEU A 155 14.00 -3.59 5.17
C LEU A 155 12.79 -2.80 4.67
N VAL A 156 12.46 -1.72 5.37
CA VAL A 156 11.35 -0.83 4.99
C VAL A 156 11.92 0.49 4.51
N VAL A 157 11.48 0.92 3.34
CA VAL A 157 11.90 2.17 2.71
C VAL A 157 10.68 3.04 2.46
N ASP A 158 10.79 4.33 2.77
CA ASP A 158 9.92 5.39 2.25
C ASP A 158 10.70 6.09 1.12
N PRO A 159 10.40 5.81 -0.15
CA PRO A 159 11.10 6.40 -1.28
C PRO A 159 10.91 7.92 -1.36
N ALA A 160 9.75 8.44 -0.96
CA ALA A 160 9.44 9.87 -1.04
C ALA A 160 10.23 10.68 0.00
N SER A 161 10.42 10.13 1.21
CA SER A 161 11.22 10.78 2.26
C SER A 161 12.67 10.31 2.32
N ARG A 162 13.05 9.30 1.52
CA ARG A 162 14.32 8.55 1.59
C ARG A 162 14.66 7.98 2.97
N ARG A 163 13.65 7.78 3.84
CA ARG A 163 13.85 7.17 5.14
C ARG A 163 13.86 5.66 4.98
N ARG A 164 14.65 4.98 5.80
CA ARG A 164 14.66 3.52 5.85
C ARG A 164 14.82 3.02 7.28
N ALA A 165 14.28 1.85 7.55
CA ALA A 165 14.46 1.12 8.79
C ALA A 165 14.69 -0.35 8.48
N LEU A 166 15.67 -0.97 9.15
CA LEU A 166 15.91 -2.40 9.07
C LEU A 166 15.41 -3.06 10.35
N LEU A 167 14.20 -3.61 10.28
CA LEU A 167 13.52 -4.20 11.41
C LEU A 167 14.22 -5.51 11.84
N PRO A 168 14.34 -5.78 13.16
CA PRO A 168 14.83 -7.06 13.64
C PRO A 168 13.85 -8.19 13.23
N PRO A 169 14.30 -9.45 13.17
CA PRO A 169 13.37 -10.55 12.94
C PRO A 169 12.45 -10.73 14.16
N PRO A 170 11.28 -11.38 14.00
CA PRO A 170 10.44 -11.72 15.13
C PRO A 170 11.23 -12.47 16.23
N PRO A 171 11.08 -12.11 17.52
CA PRO A 171 11.88 -12.68 18.59
C PRO A 171 11.66 -14.18 18.70
N ARG A 172 12.78 -14.92 18.77
CA ARG A 172 12.73 -16.37 18.94
C ARG A 172 11.90 -16.73 20.18
N GLY A 173 12.15 -16.10 21.33
CA GLY A 173 11.45 -16.40 22.58
C GLY A 173 10.01 -15.86 22.72
N ALA A 174 9.41 -15.28 21.67
CA ALA A 174 8.08 -14.64 21.77
C ALA A 174 6.95 -15.61 22.13
N LEU A 175 7.13 -16.91 21.88
CA LEU A 175 6.15 -17.95 22.12
C LEU A 175 6.69 -18.94 23.15
N ARG A 176 5.92 -19.15 24.23
CA ARG A 176 6.19 -20.21 25.21
C ARG A 176 5.97 -21.57 24.56
N ASP A 177 6.88 -22.51 24.81
CA ASP A 177 6.84 -23.89 24.30
C ASP A 177 6.63 -24.00 22.78
N ASP A 178 7.31 -23.12 22.02
CA ASP A 178 7.21 -23.05 20.55
C ASP A 178 7.85 -24.25 19.84
N ARG A 179 7.14 -25.38 19.85
CA ARG A 179 7.56 -26.61 19.18
C ARG A 179 7.67 -26.48 17.66
N TRP A 180 7.01 -25.48 17.07
CA TRP A 180 6.96 -25.25 15.62
C TRP A 180 8.10 -24.36 15.12
N ARG A 181 8.95 -23.86 16.02
CA ARG A 181 10.07 -22.98 15.69
C ARG A 181 10.92 -23.47 14.51
N ARG A 182 11.17 -24.78 14.43
CA ARG A 182 12.08 -25.38 13.44
C ARG A 182 11.44 -25.53 12.06
N ASP A 183 10.12 -25.65 12.01
CA ASP A 183 9.37 -25.90 10.77
C ASP A 183 8.62 -24.64 10.28
N ARG A 184 8.76 -23.52 10.99
CA ARG A 184 8.14 -22.24 10.65
C ARG A 184 8.72 -21.70 9.36
N LYS A 185 7.84 -21.44 8.40
CA LYS A 185 8.18 -20.79 7.13
C LYS A 185 7.42 -19.47 6.98
N VAL A 186 8.03 -18.52 6.27
CA VAL A 186 7.47 -17.20 5.97
C VAL A 186 7.01 -17.18 4.52
N PHE A 187 5.81 -16.66 4.26
CA PHE A 187 5.20 -16.63 2.92
C PHE A 187 4.77 -15.23 2.48
N GLY A 188 5.14 -14.20 3.24
CA GLY A 188 4.95 -12.81 2.84
C GLY A 188 4.84 -11.84 4.00
N VAL A 189 4.88 -10.56 3.66
CA VAL A 189 4.66 -9.44 4.57
C VAL A 189 3.59 -8.51 3.99
N ALA A 190 2.84 -7.86 4.88
CA ALA A 190 1.85 -6.85 4.51
C ALA A 190 1.93 -5.62 5.45
N VAL A 191 1.79 -4.40 4.95
CA VAL A 191 1.62 -3.17 5.72
C VAL A 191 0.16 -3.11 6.16
N LEU A 192 -0.09 -3.10 7.47
CA LEU A 192 -1.44 -3.02 8.01
C LEU A 192 -1.95 -1.58 8.07
N SER A 193 -1.09 -0.66 8.53
CA SER A 193 -1.47 0.73 8.76
C SER A 193 -0.25 1.64 8.77
N ARG A 194 -0.47 2.93 8.49
CA ARG A 194 0.56 3.96 8.61
C ARG A 194 0.00 5.15 9.37
N ALA A 195 0.60 5.46 10.52
CA ALA A 195 0.11 6.52 11.39
C ALA A 195 0.37 7.91 10.81
N HIS A 196 1.51 8.11 10.14
CA HIS A 196 1.90 9.41 9.62
C HIS A 196 2.76 9.32 8.35
N PRO A 197 2.52 10.16 7.32
CA PRO A 197 3.27 10.11 6.06
C PRO A 197 4.73 10.64 6.16
N SER A 198 5.06 11.44 7.17
CA SER A 198 6.44 11.97 7.34
C SER A 198 7.34 11.16 8.28
N ARG A 199 6.80 10.11 8.90
CA ARG A 199 7.50 9.26 9.85
C ARG A 199 7.46 7.81 9.40
N LEU A 200 8.44 7.03 9.85
CA LEU A 200 8.39 5.57 9.77
C LEU A 200 7.64 5.04 10.99
N SER A 201 6.36 5.38 11.05
CA SER A 201 5.44 4.94 12.09
C SER A 201 4.27 4.20 11.44
N PHE A 202 4.32 2.87 11.51
CA PHE A 202 3.43 1.96 10.79
C PHE A 202 3.33 0.62 11.53
N ASP A 203 2.30 -0.14 11.21
CA ASP A 203 2.19 -1.55 11.61
C ASP A 203 2.29 -2.42 10.34
N ALA A 204 2.99 -3.54 10.46
CA ALA A 204 3.10 -4.55 9.39
C ALA A 204 2.89 -5.94 9.97
N VAL A 205 2.47 -6.88 9.13
CA VAL A 205 2.25 -8.28 9.49
C VAL A 205 3.15 -9.18 8.65
N LEU A 206 3.84 -10.12 9.30
CA LEU A 206 4.54 -11.22 8.66
C LEU A 206 3.66 -12.47 8.75
N PHE A 207 3.37 -13.07 7.60
CA PHE A 207 2.60 -14.31 7.49
C PHE A 207 3.55 -15.51 7.57
N THR A 208 3.27 -16.41 8.51
CA THR A 208 3.98 -17.68 8.69
C THR A 208 3.04 -18.87 8.70
N VAL A 209 3.53 -20.05 8.33
CA VAL A 209 2.85 -21.32 8.59
C VAL A 209 3.61 -22.07 9.67
N ASP A 210 2.95 -22.28 10.82
CA ASP A 210 3.48 -23.00 11.97
C ASP A 210 2.90 -24.42 12.01
N GLY A 211 3.67 -25.38 11.50
CA GLY A 211 3.20 -26.72 11.21
C GLY A 211 2.29 -26.70 9.98
N ARG A 212 0.97 -26.73 10.18
CA ARG A 212 -0.04 -26.67 9.11
C ARG A 212 -1.02 -25.50 9.26
N ARG A 213 -0.70 -24.53 10.11
CA ARG A 213 -1.64 -23.45 10.46
C ARG A 213 -1.01 -22.08 10.26
N PRO A 214 -1.69 -21.15 9.58
CA PRO A 214 -1.25 -19.77 9.48
C PRO A 214 -1.09 -19.10 10.84
N ARG A 215 -0.13 -18.20 10.95
CA ARG A 215 0.07 -17.29 12.08
C ARG A 215 0.55 -15.93 11.58
N ALA A 216 -0.03 -14.88 12.15
CA ALA A 216 0.37 -13.50 11.95
C ALA A 216 1.38 -13.07 13.02
N TRP A 217 2.43 -12.37 12.59
CA TRP A 217 3.35 -11.67 13.48
C TRP A 217 3.29 -10.18 13.17
N VAL A 218 2.84 -9.38 14.12
CA VAL A 218 2.70 -7.94 13.93
C VAL A 218 3.97 -7.25 14.38
N ALA A 219 4.61 -6.52 13.47
CA ALA A 219 5.64 -5.54 13.75
C ALA A 219 4.98 -4.17 13.92
N SER A 220 5.09 -3.59 15.10
CA SER A 220 4.71 -2.20 15.36
C SER A 220 5.96 -1.34 15.40
N VAL A 221 6.07 -0.46 14.40
CA VAL A 221 7.20 0.46 14.23
C VAL A 221 6.78 1.85 14.63
N ARG A 222 7.52 2.47 15.56
CA ARG A 222 7.30 3.84 16.02
C ARG A 222 8.64 4.56 15.99
N ASP A 223 8.79 5.47 15.03
CA ASP A 223 9.97 6.33 14.87
C ASP A 223 11.33 5.60 14.91
N GLY A 224 11.37 4.38 14.34
CA GLY A 224 12.57 3.55 14.22
C GLY A 224 12.62 2.37 15.20
N ASP A 225 11.89 2.43 16.30
CA ASP A 225 11.77 1.32 17.24
C ASP A 225 10.74 0.30 16.75
N CYS A 226 11.07 -0.98 16.85
CA CYS A 226 10.23 -2.08 16.39
C CYS A 226 9.92 -3.04 17.53
N THR A 227 8.63 -3.30 17.75
CA THR A 227 8.14 -4.32 18.66
C THR A 227 7.37 -5.39 17.89
N TRP A 228 7.54 -6.64 18.30
CA TRP A 228 6.88 -7.78 17.65
C TRP A 228 5.86 -8.41 18.57
N ARG A 229 4.69 -8.74 18.01
CA ARG A 229 3.62 -9.48 18.69
C ARG A 229 3.22 -10.68 17.85
N ALA A 230 3.28 -11.87 18.44
CA ALA A 230 2.80 -13.09 17.80
C ALA A 230 1.30 -13.28 18.08
N MET A 231 0.50 -13.47 17.04
CA MET A 231 -0.90 -13.86 17.18
C MET A 231 -1.03 -15.36 17.44
N PRO A 232 -2.15 -15.85 17.98
CA PRO A 232 -2.47 -17.29 17.96
C PRO A 232 -2.41 -17.86 16.55
N ARG A 233 -2.24 -19.18 16.43
CA ARG A 233 -2.39 -19.85 15.13
C ARG A 233 -3.86 -19.88 14.76
N ALA A 234 -4.17 -19.78 13.49
CA ALA A 234 -5.54 -19.91 13.00
C ALA A 234 -6.09 -21.31 13.30
N GLU A 235 -7.19 -21.39 14.06
CA GLU A 235 -7.83 -22.65 14.46
C GLU A 235 -8.70 -23.24 13.36
N ASP A 236 -9.33 -22.38 12.55
CA ASP A 236 -10.24 -22.80 11.48
C ASP A 236 -9.58 -22.90 10.10
N VAL A 237 -8.27 -22.61 10.02
CA VAL A 237 -7.50 -22.67 8.77
C VAL A 237 -6.39 -23.69 8.87
N GLU A 238 -6.50 -24.73 8.03
CA GLU A 238 -5.46 -25.73 7.83
C GLU A 238 -4.89 -25.61 6.41
N VAL A 239 -3.56 -25.48 6.32
CA VAL A 239 -2.80 -25.57 5.07
C VAL A 239 -2.57 -27.05 4.80
N ASP A 240 -3.44 -27.62 3.97
CA ASP A 240 -3.45 -29.04 3.64
C ASP A 240 -2.62 -29.43 2.41
N PHE A 241 -1.96 -28.45 1.80
CA PHE A 241 -1.07 -28.56 0.66
C PHE A 241 0.37 -28.17 1.04
N ASP A 242 1.32 -28.33 0.12
CA ASP A 242 2.68 -27.81 0.31
C ASP A 242 2.66 -26.27 0.36
N PRO A 243 3.04 -25.64 1.48
CA PRO A 243 3.03 -24.18 1.60
C PRO A 243 3.83 -23.44 0.51
N TRP A 244 4.76 -24.10 -0.19
CA TRP A 244 5.44 -23.55 -1.37
C TRP A 244 4.48 -23.01 -2.46
N TRP A 245 3.23 -23.48 -2.49
CA TRP A 245 2.23 -22.98 -3.44
C TRP A 245 1.69 -21.59 -3.11
N PHE A 246 1.94 -21.05 -1.91
CA PHE A 246 1.68 -19.64 -1.65
C PHE A 246 2.58 -18.78 -2.55
N GLU A 247 1.99 -17.82 -3.23
CA GLU A 247 2.80 -16.76 -3.81
C GLU A 247 3.32 -15.87 -2.67
N ASP A 248 4.61 -15.55 -2.67
CA ASP A 248 5.28 -14.77 -1.62
C ASP A 248 4.79 -13.30 -1.49
N ARG A 249 3.62 -12.97 -2.03
CA ARG A 249 3.16 -11.59 -2.26
C ARG A 249 1.70 -11.47 -1.91
N CYS A 250 1.40 -10.38 -1.22
CA CYS A 250 0.04 -10.05 -0.83
C CYS A 250 -0.60 -9.06 -1.82
N VAL A 251 -1.93 -9.03 -1.81
CA VAL A 251 -2.74 -7.99 -2.45
C VAL A 251 -3.70 -7.40 -1.43
N HIS A 252 -3.70 -6.08 -1.31
CA HIS A 252 -4.72 -5.36 -0.56
C HIS A 252 -5.95 -5.18 -1.45
N ALA A 253 -7.14 -5.57 -0.97
CA ALA A 253 -8.38 -5.37 -1.69
C ALA A 253 -9.59 -5.40 -0.75
N ALA A 254 -10.57 -4.52 -0.97
CA ALA A 254 -11.79 -4.36 -0.19
C ALA A 254 -11.55 -4.46 1.33
N GLY A 255 -10.54 -3.72 1.81
CA GLY A 255 -10.16 -3.65 3.23
C GLY A 255 -9.52 -4.90 3.82
N ASN A 256 -9.16 -5.90 2.99
CA ASN A 256 -8.52 -7.14 3.43
C ASN A 256 -7.23 -7.41 2.66
N ILE A 257 -6.45 -8.37 3.14
CA ILE A 257 -5.17 -8.76 2.54
C ILE A 257 -5.29 -10.19 2.04
N TYR A 258 -4.87 -10.45 0.80
CA TYR A 258 -4.98 -11.75 0.15
C TYR A 258 -3.63 -12.28 -0.29
N TRP A 259 -3.40 -13.58 -0.12
CA TRP A 259 -2.30 -14.32 -0.74
C TRP A 259 -2.86 -15.34 -1.73
N HIS A 260 -2.36 -15.26 -2.97
CA HIS A 260 -2.67 -16.21 -4.01
C HIS A 260 -2.04 -17.56 -3.70
N ILE A 261 -2.77 -18.63 -4.02
CA ILE A 261 -2.28 -19.99 -3.92
C ILE A 261 -2.28 -20.54 -5.35
N CYS A 262 -1.10 -20.90 -5.83
CA CYS A 262 -0.92 -21.47 -7.15
C CYS A 262 -1.79 -22.72 -7.32
N ASN A 263 -2.50 -22.83 -8.45
CA ASN A 263 -3.35 -23.98 -8.81
C ASN A 263 -4.42 -24.34 -7.77
N SER A 264 -4.96 -23.35 -7.05
CA SER A 264 -5.93 -23.56 -5.98
C SER A 264 -7.26 -22.88 -6.28
N GLY A 265 -8.37 -23.55 -5.95
CA GLY A 265 -9.72 -22.98 -5.99
C GLY A 265 -10.05 -22.01 -4.85
N ARG A 266 -9.04 -21.52 -4.13
CA ARG A 266 -9.16 -20.62 -2.97
C ARG A 266 -7.92 -19.77 -2.81
N ALA A 267 -8.08 -18.60 -2.21
CA ALA A 267 -6.99 -17.75 -1.74
C ALA A 267 -7.02 -17.63 -0.21
N LEU A 268 -5.87 -17.34 0.39
CA LEU A 268 -5.81 -17.01 1.82
C LEU A 268 -6.17 -15.54 2.00
N LYS A 269 -7.08 -15.26 2.94
CA LYS A 269 -7.52 -13.93 3.33
C LYS A 269 -7.07 -13.67 4.76
N LEU A 270 -6.58 -12.47 5.03
CA LEU A 270 -6.34 -11.91 6.35
C LEU A 270 -7.20 -10.66 6.52
N ASP A 271 -7.96 -10.62 7.60
CA ASP A 271 -8.63 -9.39 8.05
C ASP A 271 -7.59 -8.54 8.84
N PRO A 272 -7.22 -7.33 8.39
CA PRO A 272 -6.22 -6.52 9.07
C PRO A 272 -6.69 -5.97 10.42
N LEU A 273 -8.00 -5.95 10.69
CA LEU A 273 -8.57 -5.48 11.96
C LEU A 273 -8.52 -6.56 13.03
N THR A 274 -8.90 -7.79 12.70
CA THR A 274 -8.91 -8.90 13.67
C THR A 274 -7.62 -9.72 13.65
N LEU A 275 -6.89 -9.68 12.54
CA LEU A 275 -5.72 -10.51 12.22
C LEU A 275 -6.05 -11.99 12.08
N ASP A 276 -7.30 -12.32 11.78
CA ASP A 276 -7.74 -13.69 11.53
C ASP A 276 -7.53 -14.09 10.08
N PHE A 277 -7.05 -15.32 9.91
CA PHE A 277 -6.95 -15.95 8.60
C PHE A 277 -8.24 -16.70 8.27
N SER A 278 -8.62 -16.68 7.00
CA SER A 278 -9.67 -17.51 6.42
C SER A 278 -9.34 -17.85 4.98
N PHE A 279 -9.96 -18.89 4.43
CA PHE A 279 -9.92 -19.11 2.98
C PHE A 279 -11.14 -18.46 2.32
N ILE A 280 -10.89 -17.76 1.22
CA ILE A 280 -11.94 -17.31 0.32
C ILE A 280 -11.98 -18.24 -0.89
N PRO A 281 -13.09 -18.93 -1.17
CA PRO A 281 -13.21 -19.73 -2.37
C PRO A 281 -13.30 -18.83 -3.60
N VAL A 282 -12.70 -19.25 -4.71
CA VAL A 282 -12.91 -18.64 -6.02
C VAL A 282 -14.10 -19.29 -6.72
N PRO A 283 -14.66 -18.70 -7.80
CA PRO A 283 -15.73 -19.33 -8.58
C PRO A 283 -15.36 -20.78 -8.95
N ALA A 284 -16.32 -21.70 -8.85
CA ALA A 284 -16.10 -23.13 -9.12
C ALA A 284 -15.53 -23.37 -10.53
N VAL A 285 -15.98 -22.58 -11.53
CA VAL A 285 -15.48 -22.66 -12.92
C VAL A 285 -13.97 -22.38 -13.06
N LEU A 286 -13.36 -21.76 -12.05
CA LEU A 286 -11.93 -21.43 -12.01
C LEU A 286 -11.10 -22.41 -11.17
N GLY A 287 -11.74 -23.16 -10.26
CA GLY A 287 -11.05 -23.93 -9.22
C GLY A 287 -10.27 -25.16 -9.69
N ASP A 288 -10.61 -25.74 -10.84
CA ASP A 288 -10.20 -27.11 -11.20
C ASP A 288 -9.29 -27.22 -12.44
N ASN A 289 -8.83 -26.10 -13.04
CA ASN A 289 -8.29 -26.11 -14.42
C ASN A 289 -6.94 -25.39 -14.64
N TRP A 290 -6.03 -25.36 -13.67
CA TRP A 290 -4.72 -24.65 -13.79
C TRP A 290 -4.83 -23.18 -14.27
N LYS A 291 -5.98 -22.54 -14.01
CA LYS A 291 -6.25 -21.17 -14.45
C LYS A 291 -5.61 -20.19 -13.48
N SER A 292 -4.72 -19.33 -14.00
CA SER A 292 -4.15 -18.22 -13.23
C SER A 292 -5.18 -17.09 -13.11
N TYR A 293 -5.66 -16.83 -11.90
CA TYR A 293 -6.53 -15.71 -11.58
C TYR A 293 -5.81 -14.70 -10.67
N ARG A 294 -6.28 -13.45 -10.67
CA ARG A 294 -5.73 -12.38 -9.83
C ARG A 294 -6.85 -11.68 -9.07
N ILE A 295 -6.63 -11.50 -7.77
CA ILE A 295 -7.53 -10.76 -6.88
C ILE A 295 -7.12 -9.29 -6.97
N GLY A 296 -8.09 -8.40 -6.93
CA GLY A 296 -7.87 -6.97 -6.86
C GLY A 296 -9.16 -6.23 -6.54
N GLU A 297 -9.21 -4.98 -6.96
CA GLU A 297 -10.38 -4.12 -6.83
C GLU A 297 -10.81 -3.59 -8.18
N THR A 298 -12.12 -3.48 -8.34
CA THR A 298 -12.74 -2.67 -9.39
C THR A 298 -12.49 -1.18 -9.15
N LEU A 299 -12.77 -0.35 -10.16
CA LEU A 299 -12.62 1.11 -10.06
C LEU A 299 -13.46 1.71 -8.91
N ASP A 300 -14.59 1.10 -8.59
CA ASP A 300 -15.46 1.50 -7.48
C ASP A 300 -15.10 0.81 -6.15
N GLY A 301 -13.96 0.11 -6.08
CA GLY A 301 -13.41 -0.46 -4.85
C GLY A 301 -14.04 -1.78 -4.41
N ARG A 302 -14.89 -2.42 -5.23
CA ARG A 302 -15.42 -3.75 -4.92
C ARG A 302 -14.35 -4.81 -5.19
N LEU A 303 -14.27 -5.79 -4.29
CA LEU A 303 -13.40 -6.96 -4.44
C LEU A 303 -13.73 -7.69 -5.74
N CYS A 304 -12.71 -7.96 -6.56
CA CYS A 304 -12.87 -8.71 -7.79
C CYS A 304 -11.77 -9.74 -8.03
N ILE A 305 -12.07 -10.66 -8.94
CA ILE A 305 -11.13 -11.59 -9.55
C ILE A 305 -11.10 -11.31 -11.04
N VAL A 306 -9.90 -11.13 -11.60
CA VAL A 306 -9.67 -11.16 -13.04
C VAL A 306 -9.01 -12.46 -13.46
N VAL A 307 -9.47 -13.02 -14.57
CA VAL A 307 -8.94 -14.26 -15.13
C VAL A 307 -8.98 -14.20 -16.65
N LEU A 308 -8.02 -14.85 -17.29
CA LEU A 308 -8.03 -15.09 -18.74
C LEU A 308 -8.43 -16.55 -18.96
N VAL A 309 -9.56 -16.79 -19.63
CA VAL A 309 -10.07 -18.13 -19.92
C VAL A 309 -10.47 -18.17 -21.39
N ASN A 310 -9.93 -19.12 -22.16
CA ASN A 310 -10.26 -19.29 -23.58
C ASN A 310 -10.15 -17.98 -24.39
N GLU A 311 -9.09 -17.20 -24.14
CA GLU A 311 -8.87 -15.90 -24.77
C GLU A 311 -9.95 -14.83 -24.44
N GLU A 312 -10.62 -15.01 -23.31
CA GLU A 312 -11.61 -14.09 -22.77
C GLU A 312 -11.17 -13.57 -21.41
N LEU A 313 -11.16 -12.25 -21.26
CA LEU A 313 -11.00 -11.58 -19.98
C LEU A 313 -12.34 -11.62 -19.25
N GLN A 314 -12.34 -12.21 -18.05
CA GLN A 314 -13.49 -12.25 -17.16
C GLN A 314 -13.19 -11.49 -15.87
N ILE A 315 -14.12 -10.62 -15.45
CA ILE A 315 -14.09 -9.95 -14.14
C ILE A 315 -15.26 -10.46 -13.31
N TRP A 316 -14.92 -11.11 -12.21
CA TRP A 316 -15.86 -11.61 -11.23
C TRP A 316 -15.85 -10.70 -10.03
N VAL A 317 -16.98 -10.08 -9.69
CA VAL A 317 -17.10 -9.17 -8.54
C VAL A 317 -17.76 -9.90 -7.38
N ARG A 318 -17.30 -9.60 -6.16
CA ARG A 318 -17.89 -10.16 -4.94
C ARG A 318 -19.32 -9.68 -4.79
N GLY A 319 -20.26 -10.61 -4.61
CA GLY A 319 -21.67 -10.29 -4.42
C GLY A 319 -22.52 -11.53 -4.18
N GLU A 320 -23.55 -11.37 -3.35
CA GLU A 320 -24.51 -12.44 -3.04
C GLU A 320 -25.77 -12.27 -3.88
N SER A 321 -26.03 -13.24 -4.74
CA SER A 321 -27.30 -13.35 -5.46
C SER A 321 -27.61 -14.83 -5.71
N ARG A 322 -28.85 -15.16 -6.11
CA ARG A 322 -29.21 -16.54 -6.47
C ARG A 322 -28.33 -17.12 -7.59
N ARG A 323 -27.68 -16.28 -8.39
CA ARG A 323 -26.79 -16.68 -9.49
C ARG A 323 -25.31 -16.58 -9.13
N SER A 324 -24.95 -16.21 -7.90
CA SER A 324 -23.55 -16.10 -7.51
C SER A 324 -22.89 -17.47 -7.40
N ASP A 325 -21.74 -17.64 -8.07
CA ASP A 325 -20.90 -18.82 -7.92
C ASP A 325 -19.99 -18.60 -6.71
N ARG A 326 -20.27 -19.29 -5.59
CA ARG A 326 -19.52 -19.16 -4.32
C ARG A 326 -19.42 -17.70 -3.84
N GLY A 327 -20.45 -16.90 -4.11
CA GLY A 327 -20.54 -15.47 -3.79
C GLY A 327 -19.78 -14.54 -4.75
N TRP A 328 -19.52 -14.99 -5.98
CA TRP A 328 -18.96 -14.19 -7.06
C TRP A 328 -19.97 -14.06 -8.21
N LEU A 329 -20.00 -12.89 -8.83
CA LEU A 329 -20.86 -12.59 -9.98
C LEU A 329 -19.97 -12.21 -11.16
N LEU A 330 -20.17 -12.86 -12.31
CA LEU A 330 -19.53 -12.44 -13.55
C LEU A 330 -20.15 -11.11 -13.96
N GLU A 331 -19.35 -10.05 -13.91
CA GLU A 331 -19.78 -8.69 -14.23
C GLU A 331 -19.36 -8.29 -15.64
N THR A 332 -18.10 -8.55 -15.96
CA THR A 332 -17.51 -8.16 -17.24
C THR A 332 -16.92 -9.37 -17.93
N HIS A 333 -17.14 -9.42 -19.25
CA HIS A 333 -16.62 -10.45 -20.12
C HIS A 333 -16.23 -9.84 -21.46
N MET A 334 -14.96 -9.98 -21.85
CA MET A 334 -14.41 -9.35 -23.05
C MET A 334 -13.53 -10.31 -23.83
N CYS A 335 -13.80 -10.47 -25.12
CA CYS A 335 -12.92 -11.22 -26.00
C CYS A 335 -11.62 -10.43 -26.22
N VAL A 336 -10.48 -11.03 -25.85
CA VAL A 336 -9.15 -10.43 -26.07
C VAL A 336 -8.38 -11.06 -27.22
N HIS A 337 -8.97 -12.02 -27.95
CA HIS A 337 -8.39 -12.71 -29.11
C HIS A 337 -7.70 -11.75 -30.10
N LYS A 338 -8.44 -10.75 -30.62
CA LYS A 338 -7.91 -9.76 -31.58
C LYS A 338 -6.78 -8.92 -31.01
N VAL A 339 -6.80 -8.69 -29.70
CA VAL A 339 -5.77 -7.92 -29.00
C VAL A 339 -4.51 -8.77 -28.86
N LEU A 340 -4.66 -10.06 -28.55
CA LEU A 340 -3.56 -11.03 -28.52
C LEU A 340 -2.94 -11.27 -29.90
N ASP A 341 -3.71 -11.16 -30.99
CA ASP A 341 -3.18 -11.24 -32.36
C ASP A 341 -2.18 -10.13 -32.70
N THR A 342 -2.21 -9.01 -31.96
CA THR A 342 -1.22 -7.93 -32.09
C THR A 342 0.12 -8.26 -31.43
N VAL A 343 0.20 -9.32 -30.62
CA VAL A 343 1.43 -9.74 -29.92
C VAL A 343 2.38 -10.41 -30.91
N PRO A 344 3.58 -9.86 -31.15
CA PRO A 344 4.49 -10.38 -32.17
C PRO A 344 4.91 -11.84 -31.94
N GLY A 345 4.56 -12.71 -32.88
CA GLY A 345 4.96 -14.12 -32.89
C GLY A 345 4.17 -15.03 -31.94
N LEU A 346 3.22 -14.50 -31.17
CA LEU A 346 2.34 -15.31 -30.32
C LEU A 346 1.51 -16.25 -31.21
N PRO A 347 1.32 -17.54 -30.83
CA PRO A 347 0.47 -18.45 -31.57
C PRO A 347 -0.94 -17.87 -31.71
N GLY A 348 -1.55 -18.02 -32.89
CA GLY A 348 -2.84 -17.38 -33.20
C GLY A 348 -4.04 -17.97 -32.45
N VAL A 349 -4.04 -19.26 -32.11
CA VAL A 349 -5.14 -19.93 -31.39
C VAL A 349 -4.68 -21.20 -30.67
N GLY A 350 -5.53 -21.66 -29.74
CA GLY A 350 -5.49 -23.00 -29.16
C GLY A 350 -4.52 -23.15 -28.00
N MET A 351 -4.31 -24.40 -27.57
CA MET A 351 -3.60 -24.74 -26.32
C MET A 351 -2.22 -24.09 -26.17
N LYS A 352 -1.48 -23.87 -27.27
CA LYS A 352 -0.18 -23.18 -27.22
C LYS A 352 -0.32 -21.72 -26.78
N ARG A 353 -1.37 -21.01 -27.21
CA ARG A 353 -1.65 -19.63 -26.80
C ARG A 353 -2.11 -19.59 -25.35
N ASP A 354 -3.01 -20.50 -24.95
CA ASP A 354 -3.56 -20.57 -23.59
C ASP A 354 -2.46 -20.81 -22.55
N VAL A 355 -1.59 -21.81 -22.78
CA VAL A 355 -0.48 -22.12 -21.86
C VAL A 355 0.58 -21.01 -21.86
N SER A 356 0.65 -20.22 -22.93
CA SER A 356 1.63 -19.14 -23.04
C SER A 356 1.14 -17.83 -22.44
N THR A 357 -0.14 -17.64 -22.12
CA THR A 357 -0.71 -16.32 -21.78
C THR A 357 -1.48 -16.34 -20.47
N TRP A 358 -1.12 -15.46 -19.53
CA TRP A 358 -1.87 -15.31 -18.27
C TRP A 358 -1.72 -13.93 -17.63
N PHE A 359 -2.67 -13.56 -16.77
CA PHE A 359 -2.55 -12.37 -15.94
C PHE A 359 -1.62 -12.60 -14.75
N THR A 360 -0.70 -11.67 -14.53
CA THR A 360 0.29 -11.68 -13.45
C THR A 360 -0.08 -10.78 -12.27
N GLY A 361 -0.99 -9.83 -12.48
CA GLY A 361 -1.47 -8.94 -11.42
C GLY A 361 -2.56 -8.00 -11.93
N MET A 362 -3.31 -7.42 -11.00
CA MET A 362 -4.17 -6.26 -11.24
C MET A 362 -3.51 -5.04 -10.60
N ASP A 363 -3.67 -3.87 -11.22
CA ASP A 363 -3.17 -2.64 -10.62
C ASP A 363 -3.96 -2.31 -9.35
N PHE A 364 -3.30 -2.45 -8.19
CA PHE A 364 -3.86 -2.11 -6.89
C PHE A 364 -4.34 -0.65 -6.83
N ALA A 365 -3.72 0.24 -7.60
CA ALA A 365 -4.06 1.65 -7.57
C ALA A 365 -5.30 2.01 -8.42
N ARG A 366 -6.12 1.02 -8.78
CA ARG A 366 -7.41 1.19 -9.46
C ARG A 366 -7.31 2.01 -10.74
N THR A 367 -6.23 1.82 -11.51
CA THR A 367 -6.05 2.51 -12.81
C THR A 367 -6.80 1.81 -13.95
N GLY A 368 -7.55 0.74 -13.67
CA GLY A 368 -8.19 -0.09 -14.69
C GLY A 368 -7.23 -0.96 -15.50
N LYS A 369 -5.96 -1.07 -15.07
CA LYS A 369 -4.94 -1.89 -15.74
C LYS A 369 -4.81 -3.27 -15.11
N VAL A 370 -4.60 -4.27 -15.96
CA VAL A 370 -4.14 -5.61 -15.56
C VAL A 370 -2.83 -5.92 -16.28
N PHE A 371 -1.94 -6.60 -15.59
CA PHE A 371 -0.64 -6.99 -16.12
C PHE A 371 -0.72 -8.41 -16.65
N MET A 372 -0.20 -8.61 -17.85
CA MET A 372 -0.21 -9.87 -18.58
C MET A 372 1.20 -10.29 -18.92
N ARG A 373 1.47 -11.60 -18.82
CA ARG A 373 2.70 -12.20 -19.31
C ARG A 373 2.36 -13.16 -20.43
N THR A 374 3.19 -13.11 -21.46
CA THR A 374 3.22 -14.08 -22.54
C THR A 374 4.58 -14.79 -22.53
N TRP A 375 4.60 -16.11 -22.40
CA TRP A 375 5.83 -16.89 -22.31
C TRP A 375 6.64 -16.76 -23.60
N GLY A 376 7.76 -16.02 -23.54
CA GLY A 376 8.66 -15.82 -24.68
C GLY A 376 8.18 -14.79 -25.71
N TYR A 377 7.05 -14.12 -25.44
CA TYR A 377 6.50 -13.06 -26.29
C TYR A 377 6.38 -11.72 -25.57
N GLY A 378 6.73 -11.70 -24.28
CA GLY A 378 6.94 -10.51 -23.50
C GLY A 378 5.86 -10.20 -22.47
N ARG A 379 5.91 -8.99 -21.92
CA ARG A 379 4.99 -8.51 -20.88
C ARG A 379 4.23 -7.28 -21.33
N TYR A 380 3.00 -7.19 -20.84
CA TYR A 380 2.03 -6.22 -21.32
C TYR A 380 1.17 -5.67 -20.19
N SER A 381 0.73 -4.42 -20.34
CA SER A 381 -0.41 -3.87 -19.61
C SER A 381 -1.63 -3.86 -20.53
N PHE A 382 -2.75 -4.35 -20.02
CA PHE A 382 -4.04 -4.29 -20.68
C PHE A 382 -4.96 -3.36 -19.90
N HIS A 383 -5.48 -2.33 -20.57
CA HIS A 383 -6.42 -1.39 -19.97
C HIS A 383 -7.85 -1.89 -20.21
N MET A 384 -8.56 -2.23 -19.14
CA MET A 384 -9.83 -2.95 -19.22
C MET A 384 -10.93 -2.14 -19.93
N GLU A 385 -11.03 -0.83 -19.70
CA GLU A 385 -12.07 -0.01 -20.34
C GLU A 385 -11.78 0.31 -21.82
N THR A 386 -10.54 0.66 -22.16
CA THR A 386 -10.17 1.06 -23.53
C THR A 386 -9.85 -0.14 -24.43
N GLY A 387 -9.63 -1.33 -23.85
CA GLY A 387 -9.17 -2.51 -24.58
C GLY A 387 -7.75 -2.38 -25.13
N LYS A 388 -6.99 -1.37 -24.72
CA LYS A 388 -5.65 -1.10 -25.22
C LYS A 388 -4.63 -2.02 -24.56
N LEU A 389 -3.79 -2.65 -25.37
CA LEU A 389 -2.64 -3.43 -24.94
C LEU A 389 -1.35 -2.66 -25.21
N GLU A 390 -0.50 -2.53 -24.20
CA GLU A 390 0.78 -1.85 -24.29
C GLU A 390 1.90 -2.78 -23.85
N ARG A 391 3.01 -2.79 -24.60
CA ARG A 391 4.18 -3.58 -24.26
C ARG A 391 4.99 -2.90 -23.16
N LEU A 392 5.39 -3.66 -22.15
CA LEU A 392 6.14 -3.20 -20.99
C LEU A 392 7.63 -3.49 -21.17
N GLU A 393 8.27 -2.73 -22.06
CA GLU A 393 9.70 -2.82 -22.36
C GLU A 393 10.48 -1.60 -21.85
N MET A 394 11.75 -1.82 -21.53
CA MET A 394 12.71 -0.80 -21.15
C MET A 394 13.56 -0.41 -22.36
N LYS A 395 14.14 0.79 -22.34
CA LYS A 395 14.99 1.30 -23.43
C LYS A 395 16.21 0.44 -23.73
N ASP A 396 16.70 -0.30 -22.73
CA ASP A 396 17.84 -1.21 -22.86
C ASP A 396 17.44 -2.62 -23.35
N GLY A 397 16.19 -2.80 -23.77
CA GLY A 397 15.65 -4.06 -24.28
C GLY A 397 15.19 -5.05 -23.21
N LYS A 398 15.35 -4.73 -21.92
CA LYS A 398 14.79 -5.54 -20.82
C LYS A 398 13.29 -5.36 -20.72
N GLU A 399 12.62 -6.27 -20.05
CA GLU A 399 11.19 -6.16 -19.76
C GLU A 399 10.95 -5.76 -18.31
N TRP A 400 9.77 -5.20 -18.06
CA TRP A 400 9.32 -4.98 -16.69
C TRP A 400 9.20 -6.32 -15.99
N GLY A 401 9.77 -6.48 -14.79
CA GLY A 401 9.66 -7.70 -14.00
C GLY A 401 8.25 -8.09 -13.66
N HIS A 402 8.07 -9.37 -13.35
CA HIS A 402 7.02 -9.77 -12.45
C HIS A 402 7.66 -9.91 -11.08
N PRO A 403 7.16 -9.23 -10.04
CA PRO A 403 5.95 -8.40 -9.95
C PRO A 403 6.15 -6.92 -10.30
N ILE A 404 5.02 -6.26 -10.56
CA ILE A 404 4.90 -4.82 -10.77
C ILE A 404 4.05 -4.29 -9.62
N TRP A 405 4.56 -3.30 -8.90
CA TRP A 405 3.88 -2.69 -7.75
C TRP A 405 3.61 -1.22 -8.02
N ALA A 406 2.34 -0.82 -8.00
CA ALA A 406 2.00 0.59 -8.02
C ALA A 406 2.44 1.26 -6.72
N TYR A 407 3.08 2.42 -6.86
CA TYR A 407 3.45 3.26 -5.73
C TYR A 407 2.50 4.43 -5.64
N THR A 408 1.72 4.44 -4.55
CA THR A 408 0.93 5.58 -4.14
C THR A 408 1.68 6.40 -3.11
N LEU A 409 1.57 7.73 -3.17
CA LEU A 409 2.14 8.59 -2.14
C LEU A 409 1.53 8.27 -0.78
N ALA A 410 2.32 8.43 0.29
CA ALA A 410 1.80 8.33 1.65
C ALA A 410 0.71 9.39 1.88
N TRP A 411 -0.50 8.95 2.19
CA TRP A 411 -1.66 9.82 2.39
C TRP A 411 -2.08 9.81 3.85
N PRO A 412 -2.36 10.97 4.48
CA PRO A 412 -2.70 10.97 5.89
C PRO A 412 -4.05 10.25 6.11
N PRO A 413 -4.18 9.36 7.12
CA PRO A 413 -5.38 8.54 7.30
C PRO A 413 -6.69 9.34 7.42
N ALA A 414 -6.63 10.55 7.98
CA ALA A 414 -7.78 11.45 8.12
C ALA A 414 -8.41 11.87 6.77
N PHE A 415 -7.68 11.73 5.66
CA PHE A 415 -8.19 12.02 4.31
C PHE A 415 -8.71 10.77 3.58
N LEU A 416 -8.45 9.58 4.14
CA LEU A 416 -8.94 8.30 3.62
C LEU A 416 -10.28 7.88 4.26
N ALA A 417 -10.66 8.50 5.38
CA ALA A 417 -11.90 8.19 6.08
C ALA A 417 -13.14 8.76 5.34
N PRO A 418 -14.26 8.03 5.29
CA PRO A 418 -15.54 8.56 4.82
C PRO A 418 -15.95 9.82 5.62
N GLU A 419 -16.63 10.76 4.97
CA GLU A 419 -16.99 12.08 5.55
C GLU A 419 -17.75 11.98 6.89
N ASP A 420 -18.46 10.89 7.12
CA ASP A 420 -19.29 10.67 8.32
C ASP A 420 -18.48 10.45 9.61
N GLN A 421 -17.16 10.23 9.53
CA GLN A 421 -16.31 9.97 10.71
C GLN A 421 -15.46 11.18 11.17
N ILE A 422 -15.45 12.29 10.41
CA ILE A 422 -14.53 13.43 10.66
C ILE A 422 -15.03 14.35 11.80
N SER A 423 -16.26 14.18 12.28
CA SER A 423 -16.84 15.03 13.33
C SER A 423 -16.30 14.78 14.75
N GLY A 424 -15.54 13.70 14.99
CA GLY A 424 -15.16 13.28 16.35
C GLY A 424 -13.68 13.31 16.72
N CYS A 425 -12.74 13.49 15.78
CA CYS A 425 -11.32 13.24 16.07
C CYS A 425 -10.47 14.52 15.98
N SER A 426 -9.96 14.98 17.12
CA SER A 426 -8.91 16.00 17.20
C SER A 426 -7.53 15.35 17.22
N PRO A 427 -6.62 15.63 16.27
CA PRO A 427 -5.21 15.29 16.41
C PRO A 427 -4.40 16.54 16.75
N VAL A 428 -3.75 16.47 17.90
CA VAL A 428 -2.85 17.48 18.49
C VAL A 428 -1.52 17.58 17.73
N ARG A 429 -1.06 18.84 17.58
CA ARG A 429 0.29 19.41 17.32
C ARG A 429 1.38 18.51 16.70
N GLU A 430 1.80 18.88 15.48
CA GLU A 430 3.21 19.17 15.10
C GLU A 430 3.27 19.56 13.60
N GLU A 431 3.41 20.86 13.32
CA GLU A 431 3.11 21.49 12.01
C GLU A 431 4.33 21.82 11.13
N ILE A 432 5.56 21.43 11.46
CA ILE A 432 6.75 22.01 10.78
C ILE A 432 7.54 21.02 9.90
N SER A 433 7.33 19.70 10.03
CA SER A 433 8.23 18.72 9.38
C SER A 433 7.87 18.33 7.93
N ILE A 434 6.61 18.48 7.49
CA ILE A 434 6.17 17.91 6.20
C ILE A 434 6.48 18.81 4.99
N ALA A 435 6.56 20.14 5.18
CA ALA A 435 6.97 21.06 4.12
C ALA A 435 8.37 20.72 3.56
N ASN A 436 9.27 20.20 4.39
CA ASN A 436 10.62 19.80 4.00
C ASN A 436 10.64 18.56 3.09
N GLN A 437 9.77 17.57 3.32
CA GLN A 437 9.71 16.34 2.50
C GLN A 437 9.31 16.63 1.06
N LEU A 438 8.39 17.57 0.89
CA LEU A 438 7.91 17.94 -0.43
C LEU A 438 8.85 19.00 -1.07
N MET A 439 9.58 19.83 -0.31
CA MET A 439 10.69 20.62 -0.86
C MET A 439 11.83 19.73 -1.40
N SER A 440 12.17 18.62 -0.73
CA SER A 440 13.16 17.66 -1.22
C SER A 440 12.77 16.94 -2.51
N LEU A 441 11.47 16.86 -2.84
CA LEU A 441 10.99 16.33 -4.12
C LEU A 441 11.14 17.33 -5.28
N ARG A 442 11.27 18.65 -5.00
CA ARG A 442 11.50 19.70 -6.02
C ARG A 442 12.97 19.99 -6.28
N ILE A 443 13.84 19.79 -5.29
CA ILE A 443 15.29 20.01 -5.42
C ILE A 443 15.96 18.91 -6.28
N LEU A 444 15.18 18.01 -6.89
CA LEU A 444 15.67 16.96 -7.79
C LEU A 444 15.36 17.21 -9.27
N ASP A 445 14.71 18.34 -9.58
CA ASP A 445 14.40 18.76 -10.96
C ASP A 445 15.35 19.85 -11.49
N ASP A 446 16.42 20.21 -10.74
CA ASP A 446 17.52 21.08 -11.19
C ASP A 446 18.87 20.33 -11.24
#